data_AF-C3MAU5-F1
#
_entry.id   AF-C3MAU5-F1
#
_cell.length_a   1.000
_cell.length_b   1.000
_cell.length_c   1.000
_cell.angle_alpha   90.00
_cell.angle_beta   90.00
_cell.angle_gamma   90.00
#
_symmetry.space_group_name_H-M   'P 1'
#
loop_
_entity.id
_entity.type
_entity.pdbx_description
1 polymer ?
#
loop_
_entity_poly.entity_id
_entity_poly.type
_entity_poly.pdbx_seq_one_letter_code
_entity_poly.pdbx_strand_id
1 'polypeptide(L)' 'MSAEKQTSDIEEFDTWMDEVASALAWHDGDAEATIRTLLADCKHLREQLALAQIAMGIGFTRGWSPCPERHDEVTR' A
#
# COMPACT_ATOMS: atom_id res chain seq x y z
N MET A 1 13.10 24.90 -9.25
CA MET A 1 12.06 24.72 -8.23
C MET A 1 10.66 24.42 -8.77
N SER A 2 10.00 25.28 -9.58
CA SER A 2 8.63 24.96 -10.10
C SER A 2 8.59 23.99 -11.29
N ALA A 3 9.58 24.01 -12.19
CA ALA A 3 9.63 23.10 -13.33
C ALA A 3 10.12 21.69 -12.96
N GLU A 4 11.08 21.60 -12.04
CA GLU A 4 11.61 20.31 -11.53
C GLU A 4 10.54 19.52 -10.77
N LYS A 5 9.68 20.21 -10.00
CA LYS A 5 8.56 19.56 -9.32
C LYS A 5 7.49 19.05 -10.30
N GLN A 6 7.22 19.80 -11.37
CA GLN A 6 6.27 19.38 -12.39
C GLN A 6 6.73 18.09 -13.10
N THR A 7 8.03 17.96 -13.39
CA THR A 7 8.58 16.75 -14.02
C THR A 7 8.55 15.54 -13.08
N SER A 8 8.88 15.71 -11.79
CA SER A 8 8.79 14.60 -10.81
C SER A 8 7.36 14.10 -10.63
N ASP A 9 6.40 15.03 -10.56
CA ASP A 9 4.97 14.68 -10.39
C ASP A 9 4.43 13.90 -11.62
N ILE A 10 4.97 14.14 -12.82
CA ILE A 10 4.59 13.43 -14.06
C ILE A 10 5.19 12.02 -14.10
N GLU A 11 6.46 11.87 -13.73
CA GLU A 11 7.14 10.56 -13.69
C GLU A 11 6.52 9.62 -12.62
N GLU A 12 6.14 10.18 -11.47
CA GLU A 12 5.43 9.45 -10.41
C GLU A 12 4.04 8.99 -10.88
N PHE A 13 3.31 9.84 -11.60
CA PHE A 13 2.00 9.48 -12.16
C PHE A 13 2.09 8.39 -13.23
N ASP A 14 3.09 8.46 -14.12
CA ASP A 14 3.31 7.44 -15.17
C ASP A 14 3.67 6.09 -14.55
N THR A 15 4.54 6.10 -13.54
CA THR A 15 4.88 4.89 -12.76
C THR A 15 3.63 4.32 -12.07
N TRP A 16 2.82 5.16 -11.43
CA TRP A 16 1.57 4.74 -10.79
C TRP A 16 0.56 4.15 -11.78
N MET A 17 0.45 4.73 -12.99
CA MET A 17 -0.38 4.20 -14.07
C MET A 17 0.09 2.82 -14.53
N ASP A 18 1.40 2.59 -14.62
CA ASP A 18 1.97 1.29 -14.99
C ASP A 18 1.69 0.20 -13.95
N GLU A 19 1.76 0.54 -12.65
CA GLU A 19 1.41 -0.38 -11.56
C GLU A 19 -0.07 -0.78 -11.60
N VAL A 20 -0.97 0.19 -11.80
CA VAL A 20 -2.42 -0.08 -11.90
C VAL A 20 -2.74 -0.91 -13.15
N ALA A 21 -2.14 -0.56 -14.29
CA ALA A 21 -2.31 -1.31 -15.53
C ALA A 21 -1.82 -2.76 -15.39
N SER A 22 -0.68 -2.95 -14.74
CA SER A 22 -0.11 -4.27 -14.45
C SER A 22 -1.02 -5.10 -13.53
N ALA A 23 -1.59 -4.49 -12.49
CA ALA A 23 -2.52 -5.17 -11.60
C ALA A 23 -3.82 -5.58 -12.31
N LEU A 24 -4.37 -4.70 -13.16
CA LEU A 24 -5.55 -4.99 -13.96
C LEU A 24 -5.31 -6.11 -14.98
N ALA A 25 -4.11 -6.17 -15.57
CA ALA A 25 -3.75 -7.20 -16.54
C ALA A 25 -3.79 -8.63 -15.94
N TRP A 26 -3.60 -8.79 -14.63
CA TRP A 26 -3.72 -10.09 -13.96
C TRP A 26 -5.15 -10.64 -13.94
N HIS A 27 -6.14 -9.78 -14.15
CA HIS A 27 -7.55 -10.13 -14.22
C HIS A 27 -8.18 -9.75 -15.57
N ASP A 28 -7.39 -9.77 -16.66
CA ASP A 28 -7.87 -9.46 -18.01
C ASP A 28 -8.57 -8.09 -18.14
N GLY A 29 -8.19 -7.12 -17.30
CA GLY A 29 -8.81 -5.80 -17.23
C GLY A 29 -10.07 -5.71 -16.36
N ASP A 30 -10.48 -6.79 -15.69
CA ASP A 30 -11.58 -6.77 -14.72
C ASP A 30 -11.13 -6.05 -13.43
N ALA A 31 -11.53 -4.79 -13.32
CA ALA A 31 -11.26 -3.96 -12.16
C ALA A 31 -11.92 -4.48 -10.88
N GLU A 32 -13.10 -5.10 -10.95
CA GLU A 32 -13.79 -5.61 -9.77
C GLU A 32 -13.08 -6.86 -9.23
N ALA A 33 -12.65 -7.77 -10.11
CA ALA A 33 -11.83 -8.91 -9.74
C ALA A 33 -10.50 -8.47 -9.13
N THR A 34 -9.82 -7.49 -9.74
CA THR A 34 -8.56 -6.93 -9.24
C THR A 34 -8.72 -6.33 -7.84
N ILE A 35 -9.71 -5.46 -7.64
CA ILE A 35 -9.97 -4.84 -6.33
C ILE A 35 -10.30 -5.91 -5.29
N ARG A 36 -11.10 -6.92 -5.64
CA ARG A 36 -11.46 -8.01 -4.72
C ARG A 36 -10.21 -8.79 -4.27
N THR A 37 -9.31 -9.10 -5.18
CA THR A 37 -8.03 -9.76 -4.88
C THR A 37 -7.17 -8.89 -3.98
N LEU A 38 -6.97 -7.62 -4.31
CA LEU A 38 -6.17 -6.70 -3.50
C LEU A 38 -6.73 -6.53 -2.08
N LEU A 39 -8.06 -6.47 -1.92
CA LEU A 39 -8.69 -6.44 -0.60
C LEU A 39 -8.45 -7.73 0.19
N ALA A 40 -8.50 -8.89 -0.47
CA ALA A 40 -8.18 -10.17 0.16
C ALA A 40 -6.70 -10.25 0.59
N ASP A 41 -5.79 -9.77 -0.25
CA ASP A 41 -4.36 -9.71 0.04
C ASP A 41 -4.06 -8.77 1.21
N CYS A 42 -4.67 -7.58 1.23
CA CYS A 42 -4.56 -6.66 2.35
C CYS A 42 -5.04 -7.29 3.66
N LYS A 43 -6.16 -8.02 3.63
CA LYS A 43 -6.66 -8.75 4.80
C LYS A 43 -5.65 -9.79 5.27
N HIS A 44 -5.14 -10.61 4.34
CA HIS A 44 -4.14 -11.63 4.64
C HIS A 44 -2.87 -11.03 5.27
N LEU A 45 -2.34 -9.94 4.71
CA LEU A 45 -1.16 -9.26 5.22
C LEU A 45 -1.38 -8.69 6.63
N ARG A 46 -2.57 -8.13 6.91
CA ARG A 46 -2.93 -7.65 8.25
C ARG A 46 -2.98 -8.80 9.27
N GLU A 47 -3.50 -9.95 8.88
CA GLU A 47 -3.52 -11.15 9.73
C GLU A 47 -2.10 -11.65 10.02
N GLN A 48 -1.23 -11.73 9.00
CA GLN A 48 0.17 -12.10 9.18
C GLN A 48 0.92 -11.12 10.08
N LEU A 49 0.68 -9.82 9.91
CA LEU A 49 1.27 -8.79 10.75
C LEU A 49 0.80 -8.91 12.21
N ALA A 50 -0.47 -9.23 12.45
CA ALA A 50 -0.99 -9.47 13.79
C ALA A 50 -0.31 -10.68 14.45
N LEU A 51 -0.16 -11.79 13.71
CA LEU A 51 0.54 -12.98 14.19
C LEU A 51 2.01 -12.69 14.50
N ALA A 52 2.70 -11.98 13.62
CA ALA A 52 4.09 -11.58 13.82
C ALA A 52 4.25 -10.69 15.06
N GLN A 53 3.36 -9.72 15.27
CA GLN A 53 3.35 -8.87 16.47
C GLN A 53 3.19 -9.70 17.76
N ILE A 54 2.26 -10.66 17.76
CA ILE A 54 2.04 -11.56 18.90
C ILE A 54 3.30 -12.39 19.17
N ALA A 55 3.94 -12.92 18.13
CA ALA A 55 5.14 -13.75 18.24
C ALA A 55 6.37 -12.97 18.72
N MET A 56 6.54 -11.72 18.27
CA MET A 56 7.65 -10.86 18.70
C MET A 56 7.49 -10.39 20.16
N GLY A 57 6.26 -10.13 20.60
CA GLY A 57 5.99 -9.65 21.96
C GLY A 57 6.52 -8.24 22.25
N ILE A 58 6.09 -7.65 23.38
CA ILE A 58 6.36 -6.25 23.74
C ILE A 58 7.86 -5.98 23.99
N GLY A 59 8.60 -6.99 24.48
CA GLY A 59 10.02 -6.86 24.81
C GLY A 59 10.92 -6.76 23.58
N PHE A 60 10.56 -7.42 22.48
CA PHE A 60 11.36 -7.44 21.24
C PHE A 60 11.32 -6.08 20.52
N THR A 61 10.16 -5.44 20.50
CA THR A 61 9.98 -4.12 19.85
C THR A 61 10.30 -2.93 20.77
N ARG A 62 10.77 -3.19 22.01
CA ARG A 62 11.03 -2.16 23.05
C ARG A 62 9.83 -1.23 23.26
N GLY A 63 8.62 -1.78 23.20
CA GLY A 63 7.37 -1.03 23.37
C GLY A 63 6.86 -0.30 22.12
N TRP A 64 7.54 -0.40 20.97
CA TRP A 64 7.01 0.11 19.69
C TRP A 64 5.88 -0.80 19.16
N SER A 65 4.83 -0.21 18.61
CA SER A 65 3.69 -0.91 18.00
C SER A 65 3.39 -0.31 16.62
N PRO A 66 3.07 -1.12 15.60
CA PRO A 66 2.61 -0.63 14.31
C PRO A 66 1.31 0.19 14.44
N CYS A 67 1.20 1.28 13.68
CA CYS A 67 -0.05 2.01 13.50
C CYS A 67 -0.72 1.52 12.19
N PRO A 68 -1.95 0.97 12.25
CA PRO A 68 -2.63 0.47 11.06
C PRO A 68 -3.24 1.58 10.19
N GLU A 69 -3.47 2.76 10.76
CA GLU A 69 -3.92 3.94 10.02
C GLU A 69 -2.82 4.46 9.10
N ARG A 70 -3.15 4.60 7.82
CA ARG A 70 -2.35 5.37 6.88
C ARG A 70 -2.49 6.85 7.25
N HIS A 71 -1.39 7.51 7.60
CA HIS A 71 -1.36 8.96 7.71
C HIS A 71 -1.35 9.54 6.30
N ASP A 72 -2.53 9.65 5.69
CA ASP A 72 -2.65 10.41 4.45
C ASP A 72 -2.39 11.88 4.78
N GLU A 73 -1.41 12.49 4.11
CA GLU A 73 -1.03 13.90 4.26
C GLU A 73 -2.18 14.88 3.83
N VAL A 74 -3.34 14.33 3.44
CA VAL A 74 -4.58 15.04 3.11
C VAL A 74 -5.37 15.37 4.37
N THR A 75 -4.71 15.92 5.39
CA THR A 75 -5.39 16.71 6.43
C THR A 75 -4.51 17.93 6.70
N ARG A 76 -4.75 18.97 5.92
CA ARG A 76 -4.27 20.33 6.17
C ARG A 76 -5.46 21.22 6.47
#